data_AF-A0AAE1E3P1-F1
#
_entry.id   AF-A0AAE1E3P1-F1
#
_cell.length_a   1.000
_cell.length_b   1.000
_cell.length_c   1.000
_cell.angle_alpha   90.00
_cell.angle_beta   90.00
_cell.angle_gamma   90.00
#
_symmetry.space_group_name_H-M   'P 1'
#
loop_
_entity.id
_entity.type
_entity.pdbx_description
1 polymer ?
#
loop_
_entity_poly.entity_id
_entity_poly.type
_entity_poly.pdbx_seq_one_letter_code
_entity_poly.pdbx_strand_id
1 'polypeptide(L)'
;MLKAANPGQTGPQKLAKILLQLRTTPHAMTGKSPAELLFKRKLKIRLDLIKPGFTTDMRNKQERQMQTQKSLRSFQPGDKVAVRNYRQGLSK
;
A
#
# COMPACT_ATOMS: atom_id res chain seq x y z
N MET A 1 -14.21 -1.03 24.41
CA MET A 1 -13.23 -1.05 25.52
C MET A 1 -12.43 0.25 25.52
N LEU A 2 -12.74 1.18 26.42
CA LEU A 2 -11.98 2.44 26.58
C LEU A 2 -10.78 2.14 27.49
N LYS A 3 -9.57 2.25 26.95
CA LYS A 3 -8.32 1.95 27.66
C LYS A 3 -8.03 3.05 28.68
N ALA A 4 -7.81 2.67 29.95
CA ALA A 4 -7.44 3.58 31.03
C ALA A 4 -6.22 4.43 30.65
N ALA A 5 -6.22 5.70 31.07
CA ALA A 5 -5.08 6.59 30.92
C ALA A 5 -3.90 6.03 31.72
N ASN A 6 -2.78 5.73 31.05
CA ASN A 6 -1.57 5.26 31.71
C ASN A 6 -1.08 6.37 32.67
N PRO A 7 -0.98 6.13 33.98
CA PRO A 7 -0.38 7.09 34.90
C PRO A 7 1.09 7.26 34.53
N GLY A 8 1.48 8.47 34.10
CA GLY A 8 2.86 8.80 33.71
C GLY A 8 3.06 9.38 32.31
N GLN A 9 2.02 9.54 31.48
CA GLN A 9 2.16 10.21 30.18
C GLN A 9 2.00 11.73 30.28
N THR A 10 3.07 12.47 30.01
CA THR A 10 3.07 13.93 29.87
C THR A 10 2.33 14.35 28.59
N GLY A 11 1.80 15.59 28.56
CA GLY A 11 1.07 16.14 27.40
C GLY A 11 1.79 15.93 26.05
N PRO A 12 3.10 16.23 25.94
CA PRO A 12 3.87 16.00 24.71
C PRO A 12 3.88 14.55 24.23
N GLN A 13 3.94 13.59 25.15
CA GLN A 13 4.00 12.16 24.81
C GLN A 13 2.64 11.67 24.27
N LYS A 14 1.53 12.18 24.81
CA LYS A 14 0.19 11.92 24.28
C LYS A 14 0.03 12.49 22.87
N LEU A 15 0.46 13.75 22.68
CA LEU A 15 0.43 14.40 21.37
C LEU A 15 1.26 13.64 20.33
N ALA A 16 2.50 13.26 20.68
CA ALA A 16 3.38 12.49 19.80
C ALA A 16 2.74 11.16 19.37
N LYS A 17 2.02 10.49 20.27
CA LYS A 17 1.30 9.24 19.96
C LYS A 17 0.15 9.45 18.97
N ILE A 18 -0.68 10.47 19.19
CA ILE A 18 -1.79 10.82 18.30
C ILE A 18 -1.25 11.17 16.90
N LEU A 19 -0.24 12.03 16.87
CA LEU A 19 0.41 12.48 15.65
C LEU A 19 1.06 11.33 14.87
N LEU A 20 1.63 10.34 15.56
CA LEU A 20 2.17 9.14 14.92
C LEU A 20 1.06 8.29 14.30
N GLN A 21 -0.07 8.11 14.98
CA GLN A 21 -1.21 7.36 14.46
C GLN A 21 -1.78 8.01 13.20
N LEU A 22 -2.01 9.32 13.23
CA LEU A 22 -2.54 10.05 12.07
C LEU A 22 -1.62 9.94 10.84
N ARG A 23 -0.30 9.98 11.02
CA ARG A 23 0.65 9.92 9.91
C ARG A 23 0.86 8.51 9.33
N THR A 24 0.54 7.47 10.09
CA THR A 24 0.74 6.06 9.70
C THR A 24 -0.56 5.38 9.27
N THR A 25 -1.72 5.97 9.57
CA THR A 25 -3.02 5.47 9.14
C THR A 25 -3.25 5.80 7.66
N PRO A 26 -3.62 4.81 6.81
CA PRO A 26 -3.98 5.06 5.42
C PRO A 26 -5.20 5.97 5.30
N HIS A 27 -5.15 6.94 4.39
CA HIS A 27 -6.28 7.82 4.12
C HIS A 27 -7.31 7.11 3.21
N ALA A 28 -8.60 7.23 3.53
CA ALA A 28 -9.68 6.45 2.91
C ALA A 28 -9.75 6.57 1.38
N MET A 29 -9.55 7.78 0.85
CA MET A 29 -9.62 8.03 -0.59
C MET A 29 -8.38 7.58 -1.37
N THR A 30 -7.19 7.65 -0.77
CA THR A 30 -5.92 7.44 -1.47
C THR A 30 -5.30 6.08 -1.16
N GLY A 31 -5.79 5.38 -0.13
CA GLY A 31 -5.24 4.12 0.36
C GLY A 31 -3.80 4.22 0.88
N LYS A 32 -3.24 5.43 0.96
CA LYS A 32 -1.86 5.71 1.38
C LYS A 32 -1.87 6.59 2.60
N SER A 33 -0.96 6.34 3.52
CA SER A 33 -0.76 7.18 4.70
C SER A 33 -0.02 8.48 4.35
N PRO A 34 -0.21 9.56 5.13
CA PRO A 34 0.54 10.80 4.93
C PRO A 34 2.06 10.61 4.91
N ALA A 35 2.58 9.72 5.77
CA ALA A 35 4.00 9.40 5.78
C ALA A 35 4.47 8.67 4.50
N GLU A 36 3.63 7.79 3.93
CA GLU A 36 3.94 7.14 2.65
C GLU A 36 3.97 8.13 1.50
N LEU A 37 3.07 9.12 1.50
CA LEU A 37 3.06 10.17 0.48
C LEU A 37 4.30 11.06 0.60
N LEU A 38 4.69 11.42 1.82
CA LEU A 38 5.85 12.28 2.07
C LEU A 38 7.18 11.59 1.75
N PHE A 39 7.38 10.38 2.26
CA PHE A 39 8.66 9.67 2.16
C PHE A 39 8.75 8.71 0.97
N LYS A 40 7.66 8.57 0.20
CA LYS A 40 7.51 7.61 -0.91
C LYS A 40 7.79 6.15 -0.53
N ARG A 41 7.73 5.83 0.77
CA ARG A 41 7.97 4.49 1.33
C ARG A 41 7.10 4.27 2.57
N LYS A 42 6.76 3.01 2.84
CA LYS A 42 6.02 2.65 4.06
C LYS A 42 6.93 2.71 5.28
N LEU A 43 6.62 3.60 6.23
CA LEU A 43 7.31 3.64 7.52
C LEU A 43 6.92 2.41 8.33
N LYS A 44 7.92 1.66 8.79
CA LYS A 44 7.72 0.50 9.67
C LYS A 44 7.56 0.98 11.10
N ILE A 45 6.40 0.74 11.70
CA ILE A 45 6.16 1.01 13.12
C ILE A 45 6.05 -0.27 13.93
N ARG A 46 6.15 -0.17 15.26
CA ARG A 46 6.04 -1.33 16.17
C ARG A 46 4.76 -2.15 15.94
N LEU A 47 3.66 -1.52 15.52
CA LEU A 47 2.42 -2.20 15.16
C LEU A 47 2.55 -3.07 13.90
N ASP A 48 3.39 -2.68 12.93
CA ASP A 48 3.67 -3.50 11.75
C ASP A 48 4.49 -4.75 12.09
N LEU A 49 5.32 -4.66 13.13
CA LEU A 49 6.13 -5.79 13.63
C LEU A 49 5.28 -6.82 14.38
N ILE A 50 4.08 -6.45 14.81
CA ILE A 50 3.16 -7.35 15.54
C ILE A 50 2.37 -8.24 14.57
N LYS A 51 2.48 -8.07 13.25
CA LYS A 51 1.70 -8.86 12.29
C LYS A 51 2.16 -10.34 12.28
N PRO A 52 1.34 -11.31 12.75
CA PRO A 52 1.61 -12.71 12.47
C PRO A 52 1.30 -12.95 10.99
N GLY A 53 2.32 -13.29 10.19
CA GLY A 53 2.14 -13.63 8.77
C GLY A 53 2.89 -12.75 7.76
N PHE A 54 3.84 -11.90 8.18
CA PHE A 54 4.71 -11.21 7.22
C PHE A 54 5.47 -12.20 6.31
N THR A 55 5.87 -13.35 6.85
CA THR A 55 6.54 -14.42 6.11
C THR A 55 5.60 -15.15 5.16
N THR A 56 4.36 -15.42 5.56
CA THR A 56 3.35 -16.10 4.73
C THR A 56 2.84 -15.19 3.63
N ASP A 57 2.61 -13.91 3.91
CA ASP A 57 2.20 -12.92 2.89
C ASP A 57 3.31 -12.66 1.87
N MET A 58 4.58 -12.58 2.30
CA MET A 58 5.71 -12.45 1.38
C MET A 58 5.91 -13.71 0.55
N ARG A 59 5.81 -14.90 1.15
CA ARG A 59 5.90 -16.19 0.44
C ARG A 59 4.78 -16.33 -0.59
N ASN A 60 3.55 -16.04 -0.20
CA ASN A 60 2.39 -16.04 -1.10
C ASN A 60 2.52 -15.01 -2.23
N LYS A 61 3.17 -13.87 -1.97
CA LYS A 61 3.42 -12.83 -2.97
C LYS A 61 4.53 -13.25 -3.94
N GLN A 62 5.58 -13.89 -3.45
CA GLN A 62 6.68 -14.42 -4.26
C GLN A 62 6.22 -15.61 -5.12
N GLU A 63 5.45 -16.56 -4.55
CA GLU A 63 4.87 -17.69 -5.28
C GLU A 63 3.90 -17.21 -6.37
N ARG A 64 3.03 -16.23 -6.08
CA ARG A 64 2.17 -15.62 -7.11
C ARG A 64 2.96 -14.89 -8.19
N GLN A 65 4.07 -14.24 -7.84
CA GLN A 65 4.92 -13.55 -8.80
C GLN A 65 5.70 -14.53 -9.70
N MET A 66 6.11 -15.68 -9.18
CA MET A 66 6.72 -16.76 -9.96
C MET A 66 5.71 -17.44 -10.89
N GLN A 67 4.46 -17.64 -10.45
CA GLN A 67 3.37 -18.16 -11.29
C GLN A 67 2.88 -17.15 -12.34
N THR A 68 3.02 -15.85 -12.07
CA THR A 68 2.67 -14.76 -13.00
C THR A 68 3.86 -14.34 -13.86
N GLN A 69 4.85 -15.22 -14.09
CA GLN A 69 5.66 -15.10 -15.31
C GLN A 69 4.72 -15.34 -16.49
N LYS A 70 4.02 -14.28 -16.90
CA LYS A 70 3.11 -14.26 -18.03
C LYS A 70 3.79 -14.90 -19.22
N SER A 71 3.11 -15.85 -19.87
CA SER A 71 3.48 -16.24 -21.22
C SER A 71 3.60 -14.95 -22.04
N LEU A 72 4.78 -14.69 -22.60
CA LEU A 72 4.96 -13.60 -23.55
C LEU A 72 3.90 -13.75 -24.64
N ARG A 73 3.09 -12.71 -24.85
CA ARG A 73 2.07 -12.72 -25.89
C ARG A 73 2.79 -12.65 -27.24
N SER A 74 2.79 -13.75 -27.98
CA SER A 74 3.28 -13.81 -29.36
C SER A 74 2.13 -13.57 -30.34
N PHE A 75 2.44 -12.97 -31.49
CA PHE A 75 1.48 -12.72 -32.58
C PHE A 75 2.02 -13.31 -33.87
N GLN A 76 1.12 -13.76 -34.74
CA GLN A 76 1.45 -14.23 -36.08
C GLN A 76 0.91 -13.25 -37.14
N PRO A 77 1.49 -13.23 -38.36
CA PRO A 77 0.97 -12.41 -39.45
C PRO A 77 -0.50 -12.74 -39.75
N GLY A 78 -1.37 -11.73 -39.71
CA GLY A 78 -2.82 -11.87 -39.92
C GLY A 78 -3.67 -11.78 -38.66
N ASP A 79 -3.07 -11.79 -37.47
CA ASP A 79 -3.81 -11.66 -36.21
C ASP A 79 -4.41 -10.25 -36.05
N LYS A 80 -5.71 -10.20 -35.71
CA LYS A 80 -6.38 -8.94 -35.37
C LYS A 80 -5.98 -8.51 -33.96
N VAL A 81 -5.30 -7.37 -33.86
CA VAL A 81 -4.85 -6.81 -32.58
C VAL A 81 -5.56 -5.50 -32.28
N ALA A 82 -5.93 -5.30 -31.01
CA ALA A 82 -6.47 -4.03 -30.54
C ALA A 82 -5.33 -3.12 -30.07
N VAL A 83 -5.32 -1.88 -30.54
CA VAL A 83 -4.33 -0.86 -30.15
C VAL A 83 -4.99 0.15 -29.24
N ARG A 84 -4.32 0.50 -28.13
CA ARG A 84 -4.81 1.56 -27.25
C ARG A 84 -4.42 2.91 -27.84
N ASN A 85 -5.42 3.71 -28.19
CA ASN A 85 -5.22 5.10 -28.62
C ASN A 85 -5.11 6.00 -27.37
N TYR A 86 -4.01 6.74 -27.25
CA TYR A 86 -3.74 7.62 -26.10
C TYR A 86 -4.08 9.09 -26.35
N ARG A 87 -4.60 9.45 -27.53
CA ARG A 87 -5.07 10.81 -27.82
C ARG A 87 -6.52 10.95 -27.36
N GLN A 88 -6.82 11.99 -26.57
CA GLN A 88 -8.19 12.41 -26.27
C GLN A 88 -8.82 12.93 -27.57
N GLY A 89 -9.64 12.12 -28.22
CA GLY A 89 -10.51 12.57 -29.31
C GLY A 89 -11.70 13.33 -28.72
N LEU A 90 -11.88 14.59 -29.09
CA LEU A 90 -13.18 15.23 -28.99
C LEU A 90 -14.11 14.51 -29.96
N SER A 91 -15.08 13.78 -29.41
CA SER A 91 -16.25 13.31 -30.17
C SER A 91 -17.11 14.53 -30.52
N LYS A 92 -17.29 14.82 -31.80
CA LYS A 92 -18.48 15.49 -32.32
C LYS A 92 -19.32 14.45 -33.03
#